data_AF-A0A914V0B6-F1
#
_entry.id   AF-A0A914V0B6-F1
#
_cell.length_a   1.000
_cell.length_b   1.000
_cell.length_c   1.000
_cell.angle_alpha   90.00
_cell.angle_beta   90.00
_cell.angle_gamma   90.00
#
_symmetry.space_group_name_H-M   'P 1'
#
loop_
_entity.id
_entity.type
_entity.pdbx_description
1 polymer ?
#
loop_
_entity_poly.entity_id
_entity_poly.type
_entity_poly.pdbx_seq_one_letter_code
_entity_poly.pdbx_strand_id
1 'polypeptide(L)'
;MERIMTGTSLRERKTNDWLRKLTRLSDVVRLYRQRKWRWAQRIARMDEDRWARRVTEWQPRIGKRGRGRPKKRWRDEIVKIAGVNWMAIARNDKGRWRQLEEEFLRRL
;
A
#
# COMPACT_ATOMS: atom_id res chain seq x y z
N MET A 1 5.51 -20.20 5.52
CA MET A 1 6.03 -20.90 4.33
C MET A 1 7.55 -20.91 4.28
N GLU A 2 8.25 -19.76 4.30
CA GLU A 2 9.73 -19.74 4.19
C GLU A 2 10.46 -20.64 5.21
N ARG A 3 9.95 -20.70 6.45
CA ARG A 3 10.47 -21.60 7.49
C ARG A 3 10.33 -23.08 7.14
N ILE A 4 9.19 -23.47 6.57
CA ILE A 4 8.93 -24.84 6.14
C ILE A 4 9.88 -25.22 5.00
N MET A 5 10.10 -24.32 4.04
CA MET A 5 11.03 -24.55 2.92
C MET A 5 12.48 -24.73 3.36
N THR A 6 12.86 -24.13 4.50
CA THR A 6 14.24 -24.13 5.02
C THR A 6 14.43 -25.08 6.21
N GLY A 7 13.39 -25.78 6.65
CA GLY A 7 13.41 -26.62 7.85
C GLY A 7 13.64 -25.87 9.16
N THR A 8 13.48 -24.54 9.19
CA THR A 8 13.80 -23.73 10.37
C THR A 8 12.65 -23.66 11.37
N SER A 9 12.97 -23.90 12.64
CA SER A 9 12.02 -23.83 13.74
C SER A 9 11.92 -22.43 14.35
N LEU A 10 10.89 -22.20 15.16
CA LEU A 10 10.78 -20.97 15.96
C LEU A 10 11.83 -20.89 17.08
N ARG A 11 12.33 -22.04 17.56
CA ARG A 11 13.31 -22.11 18.66
C ARG A 11 14.66 -21.52 18.29
N GLU A 12 15.02 -21.57 17.01
CA GLU A 12 16.29 -21.03 16.50
C GLU A 12 16.32 -19.49 16.44
N ARG A 13 15.20 -18.82 16.72
CA ARG A 13 15.06 -17.35 16.79
C ARG A 13 15.65 -16.59 15.58
N LYS A 14 15.72 -17.23 14.40
CA LYS A 14 16.17 -16.60 13.16
C LYS A 14 15.17 -15.55 12.70
N THR A 15 15.66 -14.40 12.25
CA THR A 15 14.84 -13.30 11.77
C THR A 15 14.25 -13.61 10.38
N ASN A 16 13.17 -12.91 10.03
CA ASN A 16 12.59 -13.03 8.68
C ASN A 16 13.55 -12.49 7.61
N ASP A 17 14.36 -11.48 7.92
CA ASP A 17 15.42 -10.98 7.02
C ASP A 17 16.46 -12.07 6.71
N TRP A 18 16.88 -12.83 7.72
CA TRP A 18 17.79 -13.95 7.55
C TRP A 18 17.19 -15.03 6.64
N LEU A 19 15.92 -15.38 6.85
CA LEU A 19 15.21 -16.38 6.02
C LEU A 19 15.10 -15.94 4.55
N ARG A 20 14.85 -14.64 4.31
CA ARG A 20 14.75 -14.08 2.96
C ARG A 20 16.09 -14.05 2.24
N LYS A 21 17.18 -13.74 2.96
CA LYS A 21 18.53 -13.82 2.41
C LYS A 21 18.87 -15.25 1.98
N LEU A 22 18.44 -16.25 2.75
CA LEU A 22 18.64 -17.66 2.43
C LEU A 22 17.79 -18.11 1.23
N THR A 23 16.48 -17.83 1.25
CA THR A 23 15.53 -18.28 0.22
C THR A 23 15.55 -17.44 -1.05
N ARG A 24 16.17 -16.25 -1.01
CA ARG A 24 16.16 -15.21 -2.07
C ARG A 24 14.76 -14.77 -2.48
N LEU A 25 13.77 -15.00 -1.62
CA LEU A 25 12.40 -14.57 -1.87
C LEU A 25 12.25 -13.06 -1.67
N SER A 26 11.39 -12.46 -2.48
CA SER A 26 11.07 -11.04 -2.37
C SER A 26 10.28 -10.76 -1.09
N ASP A 27 10.56 -9.64 -0.44
CA ASP A 27 9.79 -9.21 0.72
C ASP A 27 8.32 -8.98 0.35
N VAL A 28 7.45 -9.83 0.88
CA VAL A 28 6.01 -9.77 0.64
C VAL A 28 5.39 -8.43 1.04
N VAL A 29 5.91 -7.77 2.08
CA VAL A 29 5.38 -6.48 2.55
C VAL A 29 5.72 -5.40 1.54
N ARG A 30 6.96 -5.40 1.03
CA ARG A 30 7.40 -4.52 -0.05
C ARG A 30 6.58 -4.74 -1.32
N LEU A 31 6.39 -5.99 -1.73
CA LEU A 31 5.59 -6.35 -2.90
C LEU A 31 4.13 -5.90 -2.77
N TYR A 32 3.51 -6.15 -1.62
CA TYR A 32 2.15 -5.72 -1.32
C TYR A 32 2.02 -4.19 -1.46
N ARG A 33 2.93 -3.43 -0.84
CA ARG A 33 2.92 -1.97 -0.91
C ARG A 33 3.10 -1.47 -2.34
N GLN A 34 4.02 -2.05 -3.09
CA GLN A 34 4.24 -1.69 -4.49
C GLN A 34 2.98 -1.93 -5.33
N ARG A 35 2.35 -3.10 -5.18
CA ARG A 35 1.09 -3.43 -5.86
C ARG A 35 -0.03 -2.47 -5.46
N LYS A 36 -0.13 -2.12 -4.18
CA LYS A 36 -1.10 -1.15 -3.68
C LYS A 36 -0.92 0.22 -4.33
N TRP A 37 0.32 0.72 -4.43
CA TRP A 37 0.62 2.01 -5.05
C TRP A 37 0.28 2.03 -6.54
N ARG A 38 0.65 0.97 -7.27
CA ARG A 38 0.29 0.81 -8.69
C ARG A 38 -1.21 0.67 -8.90
N TRP A 39 -1.90 -0.02 -8.00
CA TRP A 39 -3.36 -0.14 -8.04
C TRP A 39 -4.03 1.23 -7.84
N ALA A 40 -3.51 2.07 -6.94
CA ALA A 40 -3.98 3.44 -6.77
C ALA A 40 -3.85 4.26 -8.06
N GLN A 41 -2.72 4.13 -8.77
CA GLN A 41 -2.57 4.76 -10.08
C GLN A 41 -3.60 4.28 -11.09
N ARG A 42 -3.88 2.97 -11.10
CA ARG A 42 -4.89 2.40 -11.97
C ARG A 42 -6.28 2.94 -11.63
N ILE A 43 -6.67 2.99 -10.35
CA ILE A 43 -7.93 3.59 -9.90
C ILE A 43 -8.03 5.04 -10.37
N ALA A 44 -6.97 5.84 -10.22
CA ALA A 44 -6.94 7.23 -10.65
C ALA A 44 -7.19 7.41 -12.15
N ARG A 45 -6.93 6.38 -12.97
CA ARG A 45 -7.14 6.40 -14.42
C ARG A 45 -8.42 5.69 -14.88
N MET A 46 -9.18 5.08 -13.97
CA MET A 46 -10.47 4.48 -14.30
C MET A 46 -11.55 5.55 -14.49
N ASP A 47 -12.57 5.22 -15.27
CA ASP A 47 -13.79 6.03 -15.38
C ASP A 47 -14.51 6.17 -14.04
N GLU A 48 -15.24 7.27 -13.87
CA GLU A 48 -15.95 7.62 -12.63
C GLU A 48 -17.04 6.61 -12.26
N ASP A 49 -17.61 5.96 -13.26
CA ASP A 49 -18.68 4.99 -13.08
C ASP A 49 -18.20 3.61 -12.64
N ARG A 50 -16.89 3.35 -12.70
CA ARG A 50 -16.32 2.09 -12.24
C ARG A 50 -16.43 2.00 -10.72
N TRP A 51 -17.04 0.92 -10.24
CA TRP A 51 -17.25 0.65 -8.81
C TRP A 51 -15.96 0.80 -7.98
N ALA A 52 -14.83 0.32 -8.49
CA ALA A 52 -13.55 0.45 -7.80
C ALA A 52 -13.15 1.91 -7.52
N ARG A 53 -13.43 2.82 -8.46
CA ARG A 53 -13.19 4.26 -8.30
C ARG A 53 -14.21 4.87 -7.36
N ARG A 54 -15.51 4.62 -7.59
CA ARG A 54 -16.60 5.11 -6.73
C ARG A 54 -16.38 4.76 -5.27
N VAL A 55 -16.12 3.48 -4.95
CA VAL A 55 -15.93 3.02 -3.57
C VAL A 55 -14.68 3.63 -2.92
N THR A 56 -13.62 3.87 -3.69
CA THR A 56 -12.38 4.47 -3.18
C THR A 56 -12.55 5.96 -2.88
N GLU A 57 -13.23 6.69 -3.75
CA GLU A 57 -13.54 8.12 -3.58
C GLU A 57 -14.64 8.33 -2.53
N TRP A 58 -15.54 7.36 -2.39
CA TRP A 58 -16.71 7.46 -1.53
C TRP A 58 -16.31 7.85 -0.11
N GLN A 59 -16.87 8.98 0.32
CA GLN A 59 -16.77 9.49 1.66
C GLN A 59 -18.20 9.81 2.10
N PRO A 60 -18.72 9.16 3.15
CA PRO A 60 -20.01 9.51 3.71
C PRO A 60 -20.04 11.00 4.04
N ARG A 61 -21.00 11.73 3.45
CA ARG A 61 -21.25 13.14 3.75
C ARG A 61 -22.00 13.32 5.07
N ILE A 62 -22.74 12.29 5.47
CA ILE A 62 -23.54 12.24 6.69
C ILE A 62 -22.69 11.59 7.78
N GLY A 63 -22.39 12.35 8.84
CA GLY A 63 -21.63 11.90 10.00
C GLY A 63 -20.14 12.26 9.96
N LYS A 64 -19.61 12.72 11.10
CA LYS A 64 -18.17 12.89 11.33
C LYS A 64 -17.60 11.57 11.86
N ARG A 65 -16.33 11.28 11.54
CA ARG A 65 -15.65 10.13 12.18
C ARG A 65 -15.49 10.44 13.67
N GLY A 66 -15.78 9.46 14.53
CA GLY A 66 -15.59 9.60 15.97
C GLY A 66 -14.15 10.01 16.32
N ARG A 67 -14.00 10.80 17.39
CA ARG A 67 -12.70 11.15 17.97
C ARG A 67 -12.05 9.87 18.55
N GLY A 68 -10.71 9.81 18.56
CA GLY A 68 -9.96 8.67 19.09
C GLY A 68 -9.22 7.89 17.99
N ARG A 69 -9.44 6.56 17.92
CA ARG A 69 -8.72 5.64 17.02
C ARG A 69 -9.64 5.07 15.91
N PRO A 70 -10.10 5.90 14.95
CA PRO A 70 -10.89 5.41 13.83
C PRO A 70 -10.08 4.43 12.97
N LYS A 71 -10.74 3.39 12.42
CA LYS A 71 -10.09 2.41 11.54
C LYS A 71 -9.47 3.06 10.31
N LYS A 72 -8.23 2.70 9.95
CA LYS A 72 -7.54 3.23 8.77
C LYS A 72 -8.25 2.77 7.49
N ARG A 73 -8.59 3.69 6.59
CA ARG A 73 -9.12 3.36 5.26
C ARG A 73 -7.98 2.98 4.33
N TRP A 74 -8.32 2.26 3.26
CA TRP A 74 -7.35 1.86 2.24
C TRP A 74 -6.56 3.06 1.68
N ARG A 75 -7.27 4.16 1.36
CA ARG A 75 -6.69 5.38 0.77
C ARG A 75 -5.87 6.23 1.74
N ASP A 76 -6.04 6.08 3.05
CA ASP A 76 -5.40 6.95 4.04
C ASP A 76 -3.87 6.84 3.98
N GLU A 77 -3.34 5.67 3.61
CA GLU A 77 -1.90 5.48 3.40
C GLU A 77 -1.36 6.23 2.19
N ILE A 78 -2.17 6.33 1.15
CA ILE A 78 -1.82 7.03 -0.09
C ILE A 78 -1.89 8.54 0.15
N VAL A 79 -2.97 9.00 0.79
CA VAL A 79 -3.15 10.42 1.17
C VAL A 79 -2.03 10.90 2.08
N LYS A 80 -1.53 10.04 2.98
CA LYS A 80 -0.41 10.40 3.87
C LYS A 80 0.88 10.76 3.13
N ILE A 81 1.09 10.20 1.94
CA ILE A 81 2.31 10.42 1.12
C ILE A 81 2.04 11.41 0.00
N ALA A 82 0.99 11.20 -0.80
CA ALA A 82 0.69 12.00 -1.98
C ALA A 82 -0.29 13.15 -1.72
N GLY A 83 -0.78 13.32 -0.50
CA GLY A 83 -1.75 14.35 -0.13
C GLY A 83 -3.19 14.06 -0.59
N VAL A 84 -4.09 14.99 -0.32
CA VAL A 84 -5.53 14.85 -0.67
C VAL A 84 -5.75 14.81 -2.18
N ASN A 85 -4.87 15.45 -2.97
CA ASN A 85 -4.95 15.51 -4.43
C ASN A 85 -4.22 14.34 -5.14
N TRP A 86 -3.99 13.23 -4.44
CA TRP A 86 -3.25 12.08 -4.97
C TRP A 86 -3.84 11.52 -6.26
N MET A 87 -5.16 11.60 -6.47
CA MET A 87 -5.83 11.13 -7.69
C MET A 87 -5.39 11.92 -8.92
N ALA A 88 -5.30 13.25 -8.83
CA ALA A 88 -4.83 14.08 -9.93
C ALA A 88 -3.34 13.83 -10.22
N ILE A 89 -2.53 13.72 -9.16
CA ILE A 89 -1.09 13.42 -9.30
C ILE A 89 -0.90 12.06 -9.97
N ALA A 90 -1.59 11.02 -9.49
CA ALA A 90 -1.49 9.68 -10.03
C ALA A 90 -1.94 9.58 -11.51
N ARG A 91 -2.94 10.37 -11.90
CA ARG A 91 -3.43 10.45 -13.27
C ARG A 91 -2.45 11.19 -14.18
N ASN A 92 -2.09 12.42 -13.81
CA ASN A 92 -1.49 13.40 -14.70
C ASN A 92 0.03 13.48 -14.61
N ASP A 93 0.63 13.17 -13.44
CA ASP A 93 2.06 13.34 -13.18
C ASP A 93 2.72 12.00 -12.81
N LYS A 94 3.07 11.23 -13.85
CA LYS A 94 3.72 9.92 -13.69
C LYS A 94 5.11 10.04 -13.03
N GLY A 95 5.81 11.15 -13.23
CA GLY A 95 7.15 11.39 -12.68
C GLY A 95 7.09 11.54 -11.17
N ARG A 96 6.28 12.48 -10.69
CA ARG A 96 6.04 12.70 -9.26
C ARG A 96 5.42 11.48 -8.60
N TRP A 97 4.49 10.80 -9.26
CA TRP A 97 3.89 9.57 -8.71
C TRP A 97 4.90 8.45 -8.46
N ARG A 98 5.95 8.35 -9.30
CA ARG A 98 7.03 7.37 -9.14
C ARG A 98 7.98 7.74 -8.00
N GLN A 99 8.31 9.03 -7.83
CA GLN A 99 9.11 9.50 -6.70
C GLN A 99 8.41 9.20 -5.36
N LEU A 100 7.11 9.47 -5.28
CA LEU A 100 6.30 9.17 -4.10
C LEU A 100 6.14 7.66 -3.85
N GLU A 101 6.26 6.81 -4.88
CA GLU A 101 6.28 5.34 -4.72
C GLU A 101 7.49 4.92 -3.87
N GLU A 102 8.66 5.51 -4.09
CA GLU A 102 9.86 5.19 -3.31
C GLU A 102 9.69 5.57 -1.84
N GLU A 103 9.11 6.74 -1.56
CA GLU A 103 8.79 7.17 -0.19
C GLU A 103 7.78 6.22 0.48
N PHE A 104 6.76 5.80 -0.26
CA PHE A 104 5.76 4.85 0.20
C PHE A 104 6.36 3.48 0.56
N LEU A 105 7.35 3.04 -0.21
CA LEU A 105 8.08 1.79 0.00
C LEU A 105 9.13 1.89 1.12
N ARG A 106 9.78 3.05 1.32
CA ARG A 106 10.78 3.25 2.38
C ARG A 106 10.18 3.17 3.79
N ARG A 107 8.89 3.48 3.94
CA ARG A 107 8.18 3.45 5.24
C ARG A 107 7.79 2.03 5.69
N LEU A 108 8.59 1.02 5.33
CA LEU A 108 8.54 -0.35 5.86
C LEU A 108 8.89 -0.33 7.35
#